data_AF-A0A836QJP8-F1
#
_entry.id   AF-A0A836QJP8-F1
#
_cell.length_a   1.000
_cell.length_b   1.000
_cell.length_c   1.000
_cell.angle_alpha   90.00
_cell.angle_beta   90.00
_cell.angle_gamma   90.00
#
_symmetry.space_group_name_H-M   'P 1'
#
loop_
_entity.id
_entity.type
_entity.pdbx_description
1 polymer ?
#
loop_
_entity_poly.entity_id
_entity_poly.type
_entity_poly.pdbx_seq_one_letter_code
_entity_poly.pdbx_strand_id
1 'polypeptide(L)' 'PVRRSATFSLARLGPYAEDAIAGLELVLDDADRYVRGDALHALERIGTSAAKDVLIQHLVPARWCPLTSPENTF' A
#
# COMPACT_ATOMS: atom_id res chain seq x y z
N PRO A 1 -2.98 -16.40 5.77
CA PRO A 1 -2.38 -16.74 4.45
C PRO A 1 -0.93 -16.22 4.41
N VAL A 2 -0.04 -16.88 3.67
CA VAL A 2 1.42 -16.58 3.63
C VAL A 2 1.69 -15.10 3.28
N ARG A 3 0.86 -14.49 2.42
CA ARG A 3 1.00 -13.08 2.01
C ARG A 3 0.86 -12.09 3.17
N ARG A 4 -0.15 -12.25 4.05
CA ARG A 4 -0.31 -11.41 5.26
C ARG A 4 0.87 -11.55 6.22
N SER A 5 1.37 -12.77 6.41
CA SER A 5 2.53 -13.00 7.28
C SER A 5 3.80 -12.38 6.70
N ALA A 6 3.97 -12.42 5.37
CA ALA A 6 5.10 -11.80 4.68
C ALA A 6 5.06 -10.27 4.81
N THR A 7 3.94 -9.61 4.50
CA THR A 7 3.80 -8.15 4.63
C THR A 7 4.00 -7.68 6.06
N PHE A 8 3.45 -8.38 7.06
CA PHE A 8 3.72 -8.08 8.47
C PHE A 8 5.20 -8.21 8.85
N SER A 9 5.89 -9.22 8.33
CA SER A 9 7.30 -9.44 8.62
C SER A 9 8.17 -8.34 8.01
N LEU A 10 7.86 -7.91 6.78
CA LEU A 10 8.50 -6.78 6.12
C LEU A 10 8.25 -5.47 6.87
N ALA A 11 7.01 -5.23 7.32
CA ALA A 11 6.68 -4.10 8.16
C ALA A 11 7.56 -4.09 9.42
N ARG A 12 7.74 -5.26 10.07
CA ARG A 12 8.61 -5.40 11.25
C ARG A 12 10.07 -5.06 11.01
N LEU A 13 10.61 -5.38 9.84
CA LEU A 13 11.97 -5.01 9.44
C LEU A 13 12.13 -3.50 9.24
N GLY A 14 11.08 -2.79 8.83
CA GLY A 14 11.13 -1.35 8.63
C GLY A 14 12.13 -0.97 7.53
N PRO A 15 13.01 0.03 7.74
CA PRO A 15 13.92 0.50 6.69
C PRO A 15 14.80 -0.58 6.04
N TYR A 16 15.12 -1.67 6.76
CA TYR A 16 15.91 -2.78 6.24
C TYR A 16 15.19 -3.62 5.17
N ALA A 17 13.90 -3.38 4.94
CA ALA A 17 13.10 -4.03 3.91
C ALA A 17 12.94 -3.16 2.65
N GLU A 18 13.84 -2.21 2.40
CA GLU A 18 13.82 -1.35 1.20
C GLU A 18 13.76 -2.15 -0.11
N ASP A 19 14.50 -3.25 -0.20
CA ASP A 19 14.49 -4.14 -1.39
C ASP A 19 13.11 -4.77 -1.66
N ALA A 20 12.20 -4.77 -0.68
CA ALA A 20 10.85 -5.31 -0.82
C ALA A 20 9.84 -4.30 -1.39
N ILE A 21 10.21 -3.03 -1.60
CA ILE A 21 9.27 -1.97 -2.04
C ILE A 21 8.56 -2.34 -3.34
N ALA A 22 9.30 -2.78 -4.36
CA ALA A 22 8.72 -3.16 -5.65
C ALA A 22 7.74 -4.34 -5.52
N GLY A 23 8.03 -5.29 -4.63
CA GLY A 23 7.12 -6.40 -4.33
C GLY A 23 5.87 -5.94 -3.59
N LEU A 24 6.01 -5.01 -2.64
CA LEU A 24 4.89 -4.44 -1.90
C LEU A 24 3.97 -3.60 -2.78
N GLU A 25 4.52 -2.88 -3.77
CA GLU A 25 3.76 -2.11 -4.75
C GLU A 25 2.78 -3.02 -5.53
N LEU A 26 3.23 -4.18 -5.98
CA LEU A 26 2.35 -5.16 -6.67
C LEU A 26 1.22 -5.68 -5.76
N VAL A 27 1.43 -5.70 -4.45
CA VAL A 27 0.47 -6.19 -3.45
C VAL A 27 -0.60 -5.13 -3.14
N LEU A 28 -0.40 -3.87 -3.53
CA LEU A 28 -1.39 -2.81 -3.35
C LEU A 28 -2.67 -3.03 -4.17
N ASP A 29 -2.65 -3.91 -5.17
CA ASP A 29 -3.81 -4.31 -5.97
C ASP A 29 -4.32 -5.73 -5.64
N ASP A 30 -3.89 -6.32 -4.50
CA ASP A 30 -4.35 -7.66 -4.10
C ASP A 30 -5.87 -7.70 -3.89
N ALA A 31 -6.50 -8.80 -4.30
CA ALA A 31 -7.94 -9.01 -4.12
C ALA A 31 -8.37 -8.96 -2.65
N ASP A 32 -7.50 -9.41 -1.73
CA ASP A 32 -7.75 -9.36 -0.29
C ASP A 32 -7.45 -7.96 0.26
N ARG A 33 -8.50 -7.27 0.73
CA ARG A 33 -8.39 -5.94 1.33
C ARG A 33 -7.45 -5.87 2.53
N TYR A 34 -7.29 -6.96 3.28
CA TYR A 34 -6.39 -6.99 4.42
C TYR A 34 -4.94 -7.09 3.96
N VAL A 35 -4.68 -7.82 2.88
CA VAL A 35 -3.34 -7.89 2.28
C VAL A 35 -2.92 -6.52 1.75
N ARG A 36 -3.83 -5.77 1.09
CA ARG A 36 -3.57 -4.38 0.68
C ARG A 36 -3.23 -3.48 1.87
N GLY A 37 -4.03 -3.55 2.94
CA GLY A 37 -3.79 -2.77 4.15
C GLY A 37 -2.46 -3.09 4.82
N ASP A 38 -2.11 -4.38 4.90
CA ASP A 38 -0.83 -4.81 5.48
C ASP A 38 0.37 -4.35 4.61
N ALA A 39 0.21 -4.30 3.28
CA ALA A 39 1.25 -3.80 2.37
C ALA A 39 1.46 -2.28 2.51
N LEU A 40 0.37 -1.50 2.62
CA LEU A 40 0.45 -0.07 2.93
C LEU A 40 1.16 0.17 4.27
N HIS A 41 0.83 -0.61 5.29
CA HIS A 41 1.50 -0.51 6.59
C HIS A 41 2.99 -0.90 6.52
N ALA A 42 3.35 -1.88 5.68
CA ALA A 42 4.75 -2.22 5.46
C ALA A 42 5.53 -1.08 4.79
N LEU A 43 4.98 -0.47 3.73
CA LEU A 43 5.58 0.69 3.06
C LEU A 43 5.73 1.89 4.00
N GLU A 44 4.72 2.16 4.83
CA GLU A 44 4.77 3.20 5.87
C GLU A 44 5.94 2.97 6.83
N ARG A 45 6.12 1.73 7.29
CA ARG A 45 7.19 1.37 8.22
C ARG A 45 8.58 1.33 7.60
N ILE A 46 8.69 1.03 6.30
CA ILE A 46 9.96 1.13 5.56
C ILE A 46 10.42 2.59 5.52
N GLY A 47 9.52 3.52 5.19
CA GLY A 47 9.71 4.95 5.43
C GLY A 47 10.83 5.64 4.63
N THR A 48 11.48 4.95 3.70
CA THR A 48 12.43 5.53 2.75
C THR A 48 11.72 6.45 1.76
N SER A 49 12.48 7.26 0.99
CA SER A 49 11.89 8.12 -0.04
C SER A 49 11.10 7.30 -1.07
N ALA A 50 11.68 6.19 -1.54
CA ALA A 50 11.03 5.29 -2.48
C ALA A 50 9.71 4.73 -1.93
N ALA A 51 9.67 4.29 -0.66
CA ALA A 51 8.43 3.78 -0.06
C ALA A 51 7.35 4.87 0.08
N LYS A 52 7.74 6.10 0.42
CA LYS A 52 6.84 7.24 0.48
C LYS A 52 6.30 7.64 -0.89
N ASP A 53 7.12 7.57 -1.92
CA ASP A 53 6.71 7.87 -3.30
C ASP A 53 5.62 6.88 -3.75
N VAL A 54 5.80 5.58 -3.49
CA VAL A 54 4.78 4.55 -3.77
C VAL A 54 3.49 4.83 -3.00
N LEU A 55 3.58 5.16 -1.70
CA LEU A 55 2.39 5.52 -0.90
C LEU A 55 1.64 6.72 -1.48
N ILE A 56 2.35 7.79 -1.83
CA ILE A 56 1.73 8.99 -2.40
C ILE A 56 1.06 8.66 -3.74
N GLN A 57 1.75 7.95 -4.62
CA GLN A 57 1.21 7.55 -5.92
C GLN A 57 -0.07 6.70 -5.78
N HIS A 58 -0.10 5.78 -4.82
CA HIS A 58 -1.27 4.93 -4.59
C HIS A 58 -2.44 5.68 -3.89
N LEU A 59 -2.14 6.58 -2.95
CA LEU A 59 -3.17 7.27 -2.16
C LEU A 59 -3.76 8.50 -2.87
N VAL A 60 -3.04 9.13 -3.78
CA VAL A 60 -3.52 10.30 -4.53
C VAL A 60 -4.81 9.99 -5.31
N PRO A 61 -4.92 8.88 -6.06
CA PRO A 61 -6.18 8.48 -6.69
C PRO A 61 -7.29 8.19 -5.68
N ALA A 62 -6.98 7.56 -4.54
CA ALA A 62 -7.95 7.24 -3.50
C ALA A 62 -8.58 8.50 -2.85
N ARG A 63 -7.91 9.65 -2.94
CA ARG A 63 -8.44 10.95 -2.52
C ARG A 63 -9.66 11.37 -3.35
N TRP A 64 -9.69 11.01 -4.63
CA TRP A 64 -10.85 11.26 -5.48
C TRP A 64 -11.81 10.10 -5.34
N CYS A 65 -12.92 10.36 -4.63
CA CYS A 65 -13.99 9.39 -4.49
C CYS A 65 -14.59 9.11 -5.89
N PRO A 66 -14.56 7.86 -6.40
CA PRO A 66 -15.22 7.54 -7.67
C PRO A 66 -16.76 7.65 -7.57
N LEU A 67 -17.31 7.85 -6.35
CA LEU A 67 -18.72 8.11 -6.12
C LEU A 67 -19.14 9.54 -6.45
N THR A 68 -18.23 10.51 -6.52
CA THR A 68 -18.55 11.86 -6.99
C THR A 68 -18.28 11.96 -8.48
N SER A 69 -19.11 11.28 -9.27
CA SER A 69 -19.32 11.63 -10.67
C SER A 69 -20.43 12.68 -10.76
N PRO A 70 -20.51 13.47 -11.86
CA PRO A 70 -21.68 14.32 -12.11
C PRO A 70 -23.00 13.55 -12.00
N GLU A 71 -22.99 12.24 -12.27
CA GLU A 71 -24.16 11.34 -12.26
C GLU A 71 -24.62 10.91 -10.86
N ASN A 72 -23.77 11.04 -9.83
CA ASN A 72 -24.06 10.67 -8.43
C ASN A 72 -24.10 11.90 -7.49
N THR A 73 -24.34 13.08 -8.05
CA THR A 73 -24.55 14.30 -7.27
C THR A 73 -25.93 14.21 -6.62
N PHE A 74 -25.98 14.12 -5.28
CA PHE A 74 -27.17 14.60 -4.55
C PHE A 74 -27.23 16.12 -4.63
#